data_AF-A0A0Q7EZI5-F1
#
_entry.id   AF-A0A0Q7EZI5-F1
#
_cell.length_a   1.000
_cell.length_b   1.000
_cell.length_c   1.000
_cell.angle_alpha   90.00
_cell.angle_beta   90.00
_cell.angle_gamma   90.00
#
_symmetry.space_group_name_H-M   'P 1'
#
loop_
_entity.id
_entity.type
_entity.pdbx_description
1 polymer ?
#
loop_
_entity_poly.entity_id
_entity_poly.type
_entity_poly.pdbx_seq_one_letter_code
_entity_poly.pdbx_strand_id
1 'polypeptide(L)'
;MAGNAGAGVLTFQGVTFTTSFAANVLRLEIDAANPTGDWSTATTLGMLGIKDVGSFSSVSLTAAPPGGLSWLVNNNELSANGCINGANPMKVCAFGTHLALTDDMVFEFTFTGGTQNFTSPHLKVGMYEGDSPDKVGSLMSLNVPAIPEPATYGMLLAGLAMVGALARTRTR
;
A
#
# COMPACT_ATOMS: atom_id res chain seq x y z
N MET A 1 -10.13 19.98 9.47
CA MET A 1 -10.95 18.75 9.44
C MET A 1 -10.25 17.80 8.49
N ALA A 2 -9.57 16.78 9.00
CA ALA A 2 -8.92 15.76 8.17
C ALA A 2 -10.04 14.87 7.59
N GLY A 3 -10.18 14.85 6.27
CA GLY A 3 -11.10 13.92 5.62
C GLY A 3 -10.57 12.51 5.79
N ASN A 4 -11.39 11.60 6.33
CA ASN A 4 -11.07 10.18 6.34
C ASN A 4 -10.82 9.72 4.89
N ALA A 5 -9.60 9.31 4.60
CA ALA A 5 -9.31 8.50 3.43
C ALA A 5 -10.13 7.21 3.56
N GLY A 6 -10.83 6.80 2.50
CA GLY A 6 -11.41 5.46 2.50
C GLY A 6 -10.29 4.42 2.54
N ALA A 7 -10.53 3.30 3.20
CA ALA A 7 -9.53 2.24 3.31
C ALA A 7 -9.98 0.97 2.57
N GLY A 8 -9.06 0.34 1.84
CA GLY A 8 -9.25 -1.01 1.30
C GLY A 8 -8.79 -2.03 2.34
N VAL A 9 -9.61 -3.05 2.62
CA VAL A 9 -9.28 -4.10 3.61
C VAL A 9 -9.29 -5.46 2.93
N LEU A 10 -8.23 -6.23 3.15
CA LEU A 10 -8.07 -7.59 2.66
C LEU A 10 -7.56 -8.47 3.79
N THR A 11 -8.22 -9.60 4.04
CA THR A 11 -7.73 -10.61 5.00
C THR A 11 -7.29 -11.85 4.24
N PHE A 12 -6.11 -12.36 4.58
CA PHE A 12 -5.59 -13.60 4.02
C PHE A 12 -4.85 -14.37 5.11
N GLN A 13 -5.25 -15.61 5.34
CA GLN A 13 -4.59 -16.52 6.27
C GLN A 13 -4.37 -15.91 7.67
N GLY A 14 -5.39 -15.25 8.23
CA GLY A 14 -5.35 -14.66 9.57
C GLY A 14 -4.59 -13.34 9.66
N VAL A 15 -4.02 -12.85 8.55
CA VAL A 15 -3.36 -11.55 8.45
C VAL A 15 -4.29 -10.55 7.77
N THR A 16 -4.42 -9.35 8.33
CA THR A 16 -5.23 -8.27 7.76
C THR A 16 -4.35 -7.20 7.15
N PHE A 17 -4.70 -6.76 5.94
CA PHE A 17 -4.02 -5.72 5.19
C PHE A 17 -4.99 -4.57 4.97
N THR A 18 -4.65 -3.41 5.48
CA THR A 18 -5.45 -2.18 5.36
C THR A 18 -4.67 -1.15 4.57
N THR A 19 -5.20 -0.73 3.42
CA THR A 19 -4.59 0.30 2.58
C THR A 19 -5.39 1.59 2.60
N SER A 20 -4.70 2.72 2.58
CA SER A 20 -5.32 4.03 2.36
C SER A 20 -4.38 4.92 1.56
N PHE A 21 -4.94 5.88 0.83
CA PHE A 21 -4.14 6.78 0.01
C PHE A 21 -4.60 8.22 0.19
N ALA A 22 -3.68 9.09 0.60
CA ALA A 22 -3.92 10.52 0.75
C ALA A 22 -2.63 11.30 0.55
N ALA A 23 -2.72 12.47 -0.08
CA ALA A 23 -1.60 13.40 -0.24
C ALA A 23 -0.31 12.76 -0.80
N ASN A 24 -0.46 11.87 -1.80
CA ASN A 24 0.62 11.10 -2.43
C ASN A 24 1.29 10.06 -1.51
N VAL A 25 0.68 9.72 -0.38
CA VAL A 25 1.15 8.69 0.54
C VAL A 25 0.19 7.51 0.50
N LEU A 26 0.69 6.35 0.10
CA LEU A 26 0.01 5.07 0.31
C LEU A 26 0.44 4.54 1.68
N ARG A 27 -0.52 4.43 2.59
CA ARG A 27 -0.35 3.74 3.86
C ARG A 27 -0.83 2.30 3.72
N LEU A 28 0.01 1.34 4.07
CA LEU A 28 -0.31 -0.07 4.22
C LEU A 28 -0.08 -0.45 5.69
N GLU A 29 -1.14 -0.82 6.37
CA GLU A 29 -1.11 -1.38 7.72
C GLU A 29 -1.32 -2.89 7.62
N ILE A 30 -0.53 -3.65 8.38
CA ILE A 30 -0.56 -5.11 8.39
C ILE A 30 -0.70 -5.60 9.83
N ASP A 31 -1.79 -6.32 10.09
CA ASP A 31 -2.01 -7.01 11.35
C ASP A 31 -1.66 -8.49 11.19
N ALA A 32 -0.47 -8.88 11.66
CA ALA A 32 0.14 -10.17 11.36
C ALA A 32 0.56 -10.97 12.59
N ALA A 33 0.08 -10.66 13.80
CA ALA A 33 0.55 -11.34 15.01
C ALA A 33 0.24 -12.85 15.04
N ASN A 34 -0.79 -13.32 14.31
CA ASN A 34 -1.26 -14.71 14.37
C ASN A 34 -1.59 -15.26 12.98
N PRO A 35 -0.59 -15.46 12.10
CA PRO A 35 -0.85 -16.05 10.79
C PRO A 35 -1.34 -17.49 10.91
N THR A 36 -2.17 -17.91 9.97
CA THR A 36 -2.82 -19.23 9.93
C THR A 36 -2.58 -19.91 8.59
N GLY A 37 -3.16 -21.10 8.38
CA GLY A 37 -3.03 -21.82 7.12
C GLY A 37 -1.58 -22.20 6.81
N ASP A 38 -1.16 -22.03 5.55
CA ASP A 38 0.21 -22.30 5.12
C ASP A 38 1.23 -21.23 5.59
N TRP A 39 0.75 -20.16 6.25
CA TRP A 39 1.57 -19.14 6.92
C TRP A 39 1.75 -19.39 8.42
N SER A 40 1.23 -20.50 8.98
CA SER A 40 1.18 -20.71 10.43
C SER A 40 2.54 -20.76 11.14
N THR A 41 3.64 -20.99 10.41
CA THR A 41 5.01 -20.97 10.97
C THR A 41 5.77 -19.69 10.65
N ALA A 42 5.15 -18.74 9.94
CA ALA A 42 5.78 -17.46 9.66
C ALA A 42 5.95 -16.66 10.95
N THR A 43 7.14 -16.09 11.12
CA THR A 43 7.49 -15.24 12.27
C THR A 43 8.04 -13.89 11.82
N THR A 44 8.33 -13.72 10.54
CA THR A 44 8.82 -12.46 9.97
C THR A 44 8.22 -12.13 8.60
N LEU A 45 8.28 -10.85 8.25
CA LEU A 45 7.94 -10.28 6.94
C LEU A 45 9.23 -9.77 6.28
N GLY A 46 9.49 -10.15 5.03
CA GLY A 46 10.72 -9.76 4.33
C GLY A 46 10.52 -8.94 3.07
N MET A 47 9.33 -9.01 2.45
CA MET A 47 9.08 -8.38 1.16
C MET A 47 7.62 -7.99 0.95
N LEU A 48 7.42 -6.85 0.31
CA LEU A 48 6.12 -6.32 -0.12
C LEU A 48 6.17 -5.92 -1.59
N GLY A 49 5.13 -6.25 -2.35
CA GLY A 49 4.96 -5.83 -3.74
C GLY A 49 3.60 -5.19 -3.93
N ILE A 50 3.54 -4.04 -4.60
CA ILE A 50 2.31 -3.33 -4.90
C ILE A 50 2.31 -3.00 -6.37
N LYS A 51 1.27 -3.41 -7.09
CA LYS A 51 1.12 -3.19 -8.52
C LYS A 51 -0.13 -2.37 -8.81
N ASP A 52 -0.19 -1.90 -10.05
CA ASP A 52 -1.33 -1.18 -10.61
C ASP A 52 -1.60 0.12 -9.85
N VAL A 53 -0.52 0.79 -9.41
CA VAL A 53 -0.57 2.03 -8.61
C VAL A 53 -0.67 3.32 -9.44
N GLY A 54 -0.95 3.20 -10.74
CA GLY A 54 -0.85 4.33 -11.68
C GLY A 54 0.60 4.66 -12.02
N SER A 55 0.89 5.92 -12.36
CA SER A 55 2.24 6.40 -12.73
C SER A 55 2.86 7.27 -11.65
N PHE A 56 4.19 7.27 -11.56
CA PHE A 56 4.97 8.14 -10.69
C PHE A 56 6.39 8.33 -11.26
N SER A 57 7.10 9.36 -10.78
CA SER A 57 8.51 9.61 -11.10
C SER A 57 9.45 8.95 -10.10
N SER A 58 9.09 8.96 -8.82
CA SER A 58 9.78 8.18 -7.78
C SER A 58 8.84 7.78 -6.66
N VAL A 59 9.28 6.80 -5.87
CA VAL A 59 8.61 6.35 -4.64
C VAL A 59 9.68 6.12 -3.57
N SER A 60 9.37 6.46 -2.33
CA SER A 60 10.22 6.17 -1.16
C SER A 60 9.40 5.59 -0.02
N LEU A 61 10.04 4.74 0.79
CA LEU A 61 9.46 4.26 2.05
C LEU A 61 9.76 5.30 3.14
N THR A 62 8.72 5.97 3.64
CA THR A 62 8.82 7.09 4.59
C THR A 62 8.42 6.71 6.01
N ALA A 63 7.67 5.62 6.18
CA ALA A 63 7.40 5.00 7.47
C ALA A 63 7.45 3.48 7.31
N ALA A 64 7.91 2.78 8.35
CA ALA A 64 7.96 1.32 8.41
C ALA A 64 8.04 0.88 9.89
N PRO A 65 7.75 -0.38 10.22
CA PRO A 65 8.04 -0.96 11.53
C PRO A 65 9.53 -0.84 11.88
N PRO A 66 9.92 -0.99 13.16
CA PRO A 66 11.33 -0.93 13.58
C PRO A 66 12.24 -1.81 12.72
N GLY A 67 13.30 -1.22 12.16
CA GLY A 67 14.21 -1.87 11.21
C GLY A 67 13.80 -1.75 9.72
N GLY A 68 12.52 -1.51 9.43
CA GLY A 68 11.98 -1.50 8.06
C GLY A 68 12.39 -0.30 7.21
N LEU A 69 12.77 0.85 7.80
CA LEU A 69 13.23 2.02 7.03
C LEU A 69 14.56 1.79 6.27
N SER A 70 15.27 0.70 6.58
CA SER A 70 16.45 0.25 5.84
C SER A 70 16.11 -0.52 4.56
N TRP A 71 14.82 -0.84 4.33
CA TRP A 71 14.40 -1.56 3.16
C TRP A 71 14.64 -0.76 1.88
N LEU A 72 15.08 -1.47 0.85
CA LEU A 72 15.22 -0.93 -0.48
C LEU A 72 13.86 -0.93 -1.17
N VAL A 73 13.60 0.10 -1.96
CA VAL A 73 12.43 0.19 -2.82
C VAL A 73 12.88 0.28 -4.28
N ASN A 74 12.28 -0.54 -5.14
CA ASN A 74 12.49 -0.46 -6.58
C ASN A 74 11.17 -0.68 -7.35
N ASN A 75 11.27 -0.59 -8.67
CA ASN A 75 10.11 -0.70 -9.58
C ASN A 75 9.97 -2.10 -10.19
N ASN A 76 10.62 -3.12 -9.61
CA ASN A 76 10.47 -4.51 -10.05
C ASN A 76 9.16 -5.10 -9.52
N GLU A 77 8.85 -6.31 -9.97
CA GLU A 77 7.74 -7.10 -9.46
C GLU A 77 8.21 -8.10 -8.41
N LEU A 78 7.48 -8.18 -7.29
CA LEU A 78 7.66 -9.27 -6.34
C LEU A 78 7.23 -10.60 -6.98
N SER A 79 8.16 -11.54 -6.99
CA SER A 79 8.00 -12.90 -7.52
C SER A 79 8.61 -13.91 -6.56
N ALA A 80 8.59 -15.20 -6.92
CA ALA A 80 9.28 -16.24 -6.15
C ALA A 80 10.79 -16.00 -6.00
N ASN A 81 11.41 -15.23 -6.90
CA ASN A 81 12.84 -14.89 -6.86
C ASN A 81 13.10 -13.51 -6.22
N GLY A 82 12.11 -12.92 -5.55
CA GLY A 82 12.19 -11.58 -4.97
C GLY A 82 11.96 -10.44 -5.98
N CYS A 83 12.39 -9.23 -5.58
CA CYS A 83 12.20 -7.96 -6.28
C CYS A 83 13.20 -7.72 -7.43
N ILE A 84 13.37 -8.68 -8.34
CA ILE A 84 14.45 -8.66 -9.34
C ILE A 84 14.00 -8.55 -10.81
N ASN A 85 12.73 -8.86 -11.13
CA ASN A 85 12.26 -8.98 -12.50
C ASN A 85 11.04 -8.09 -12.79
N GLY A 86 10.76 -7.83 -14.06
CA GLY A 86 9.50 -7.21 -14.47
C GLY A 86 9.37 -5.72 -14.14
N ALA A 87 10.50 -4.98 -14.22
CA ALA A 87 10.57 -3.55 -13.99
C ALA A 87 9.48 -2.77 -14.74
N ASN A 88 8.70 -1.97 -14.02
CA ASN A 88 7.64 -1.15 -14.58
C ASN A 88 7.33 0.05 -13.66
N PRO A 89 7.14 1.28 -14.18
CA PRO A 89 6.90 2.48 -13.38
C PRO A 89 5.53 2.54 -12.67
N MET A 90 4.76 1.44 -12.70
CA MET A 90 3.48 1.27 -12.02
C MET A 90 3.55 0.20 -10.92
N LYS A 91 4.76 -0.14 -10.46
CA LYS A 91 5.02 -1.17 -9.46
C LYS A 91 5.96 -0.65 -8.39
N VAL A 92 5.72 -1.08 -7.16
CA VAL A 92 6.58 -0.85 -6.00
C VAL A 92 6.96 -2.21 -5.46
N CYS A 93 8.25 -2.44 -5.23
CA CYS A 93 8.75 -3.62 -4.54
C CYS A 93 9.68 -3.18 -3.42
N ALA A 94 9.32 -3.50 -2.19
CA ALA A 94 10.05 -3.14 -1.00
C ALA A 94 10.56 -4.41 -0.30
N PHE A 95 11.83 -4.42 0.08
CA PHE A 95 12.47 -5.59 0.66
C PHE A 95 13.71 -5.21 1.48
N GLY A 96 14.05 -6.03 2.45
CA GLY A 96 15.25 -5.84 3.27
C GLY A 96 15.35 -6.87 4.38
N THR A 97 15.94 -6.48 5.50
CA THR A 97 16.02 -7.34 6.69
C THR A 97 14.63 -7.75 7.15
N HIS A 98 14.48 -9.00 7.56
CA HIS A 98 13.21 -9.54 8.02
C HIS A 98 12.73 -8.82 9.28
N LEU A 99 11.46 -8.42 9.27
CA LEU A 99 10.81 -7.71 10.36
C LEU A 99 9.94 -8.70 11.13
N ALA A 100 10.06 -8.75 12.45
CA ALA A 100 9.20 -9.60 13.28
C ALA A 100 7.72 -9.28 13.04
N LEU A 101 6.90 -10.31 12.89
CA LEU A 101 5.46 -10.12 12.72
C LEU A 101 4.83 -9.62 14.03
N THR A 102 4.05 -8.55 13.91
CA THR A 102 3.24 -7.97 14.97
C THR A 102 1.92 -7.50 14.39
N ASP A 103 1.02 -7.00 15.23
CA ASP A 103 -0.08 -6.17 14.76
C ASP A 103 0.41 -4.72 14.55
N ASP A 104 -0.40 -3.90 13.87
CA ASP A 104 -0.12 -2.48 13.59
C ASP A 104 1.22 -2.23 12.83
N MET A 105 1.64 -3.13 11.96
CA MET A 105 2.83 -2.92 11.13
C MET A 105 2.52 -1.91 10.02
N VAL A 106 2.89 -0.64 10.21
CA VAL A 106 2.59 0.44 9.27
C VAL A 106 3.76 0.74 8.33
N PHE A 107 3.49 0.67 7.03
CA PHE A 107 4.36 1.11 5.94
C PHE A 107 3.74 2.32 5.24
N GLU A 108 4.54 3.34 4.95
CA GLU A 108 4.12 4.48 4.13
C GLU A 108 5.03 4.65 2.92
N PHE A 109 4.41 4.60 1.74
CA PHE A 109 5.07 4.84 0.46
C PHE A 109 4.69 6.23 -0.04
N THR A 110 5.68 7.13 -0.09
CA THR A 110 5.50 8.48 -0.61
C THR A 110 5.87 8.53 -2.08
N PHE A 111 4.91 8.88 -2.92
CA PHE A 111 5.07 9.03 -4.36
C PHE A 111 5.37 10.48 -4.75
N THR A 112 6.18 10.66 -5.80
CA THR A 112 6.38 11.97 -6.43
C THR A 112 6.16 11.88 -7.93
N GLY A 113 5.58 12.94 -8.52
CA GLY A 113 5.26 13.00 -9.94
C GLY A 113 4.17 12.02 -10.37
N GLY A 114 3.78 12.09 -11.65
CA GLY A 114 2.80 11.18 -12.26
C GLY A 114 1.36 11.33 -11.72
N THR A 115 0.56 10.29 -11.98
CA THR A 115 -0.84 10.19 -11.54
C THR A 115 -1.06 8.82 -10.92
N GLN A 116 -1.11 8.77 -9.59
CA GLN A 116 -1.36 7.54 -8.86
C GLN A 116 -2.81 7.09 -9.03
N ASN A 117 -3.02 5.78 -9.10
CA ASN A 117 -4.33 5.16 -9.24
C ASN A 117 -4.41 3.94 -8.32
N PHE A 118 -5.35 3.95 -7.37
CA PHE A 118 -5.59 2.85 -6.43
C PHE A 118 -7.02 2.32 -6.53
N THR A 119 -7.59 2.32 -7.74
CA THR A 119 -8.93 1.76 -7.99
C THR A 119 -8.96 0.23 -7.98
N SER A 120 -7.83 -0.43 -8.24
CA SER A 120 -7.69 -1.89 -8.13
C SER A 120 -6.23 -2.29 -7.88
N PRO A 121 -5.62 -1.83 -6.77
CA PRO A 121 -4.22 -2.14 -6.50
C PRO A 121 -4.06 -3.62 -6.19
N HIS A 122 -2.96 -4.19 -6.66
CA HIS A 122 -2.65 -5.59 -6.43
C HIS A 122 -1.49 -5.71 -5.44
N LEU A 123 -1.76 -6.34 -4.28
CA LEU A 123 -0.79 -6.55 -3.21
C LEU A 123 -0.15 -7.94 -3.32
N LYS A 124 1.15 -7.99 -3.03
CA LYS A 124 1.93 -9.22 -2.88
C LYS A 124 2.74 -9.18 -1.61
N VAL A 125 2.81 -10.31 -0.91
CA VAL A 125 3.46 -10.39 0.41
C VAL A 125 4.20 -11.72 0.54
N GLY A 126 5.46 -11.64 0.94
CA GLY A 126 6.30 -12.79 1.27
C GLY A 126 6.54 -12.88 2.78
N MET A 127 6.06 -13.97 3.38
CA MET A 127 6.25 -14.30 4.80
C MET A 127 7.40 -15.30 4.99
N TYR A 128 8.09 -15.26 6.12
CA TYR A 128 9.29 -16.04 6.38
C TYR A 128 9.32 -16.55 7.84
N GLU A 129 10.17 -17.53 8.10
CA GLU A 129 10.48 -18.02 9.44
C GLU A 129 11.88 -17.54 9.83
N GLY A 130 11.96 -16.61 10.80
CA GLY A 130 13.21 -15.96 11.20
C GLY A 130 13.89 -15.26 10.03
N ASP A 131 15.19 -15.53 9.83
CA ASP A 131 16.01 -15.00 8.73
C ASP A 131 16.16 -16.02 7.57
N SER A 132 15.28 -17.02 7.49
CA SER A 132 15.32 -18.01 6.41
C SER A 132 15.25 -17.33 5.03
N PRO A 133 16.08 -17.73 4.05
CA PRO A 133 15.96 -17.20 2.69
C PRO A 133 14.71 -17.71 1.96
N ASP A 134 14.09 -18.77 2.48
CA ASP A 134 12.91 -19.41 1.88
C ASP A 134 11.63 -18.88 2.52
N LYS A 135 10.67 -18.49 1.67
CA LYS A 135 9.34 -18.06 2.11
C LYS A 135 8.57 -19.21 2.75
N VAL A 136 7.80 -18.89 3.78
CA VAL A 136 6.80 -19.78 4.36
C VAL A 136 5.53 -19.74 3.51
N GLY A 137 5.05 -20.91 3.12
CA GLY A 137 3.75 -21.06 2.44
C GLY A 137 3.62 -20.30 1.13
N SER A 138 2.43 -19.79 0.85
CA SER A 138 2.10 -19.12 -0.41
C SER A 138 2.71 -17.72 -0.49
N LEU A 139 3.15 -17.32 -1.69
CA LEU A 139 3.36 -15.89 -1.98
C LEU A 139 1.98 -15.28 -2.21
N MET A 140 1.47 -14.52 -1.25
CA MET A 140 0.16 -13.87 -1.41
C MET A 140 0.22 -12.93 -2.60
N SER A 141 -0.83 -12.98 -3.42
CA SER A 141 -0.92 -12.24 -4.67
C SER A 141 -2.39 -11.98 -4.97
N LEU A 142 -2.94 -10.90 -4.43
CA LEU A 142 -4.36 -10.59 -4.46
C LEU A 142 -4.61 -9.11 -4.72
N ASN A 143 -5.77 -8.81 -5.31
CA ASN A 143 -6.26 -7.44 -5.40
C ASN A 143 -6.77 -6.99 -4.03
N VAL A 144 -6.37 -5.79 -3.62
CA VAL A 144 -6.96 -5.11 -2.46
C VAL A 144 -8.16 -4.30 -2.97
N PRO A 145 -9.27 -4.19 -2.21
CA PRO A 145 -10.38 -3.35 -2.61
C PRO A 145 -9.94 -1.92 -2.96
N ALA A 146 -10.65 -1.31 -3.90
CA ALA A 146 -10.43 0.07 -4.31
C ALA A 146 -10.32 0.98 -3.10
N ILE A 147 -9.32 1.86 -3.08
CA ILE A 147 -9.20 2.91 -2.07
C ILE A 147 -10.10 4.05 -2.51
N PRO A 148 -11.22 4.34 -1.81
CA PRO A 148 -12.09 5.44 -2.15
C PRO A 148 -11.31 6.76 -2.19
N GLU A 149 -11.49 7.54 -3.25
CA GLU A 149 -10.77 8.80 -3.40
C GLU A 149 -10.97 9.69 -2.16
N PRO A 150 -9.92 10.39 -1.71
CA PRO A 150 -10.05 11.29 -0.58
C PRO A 150 -11.13 12.33 -0.88
N ALA A 151 -11.98 12.61 0.10
CA ALA A 151 -13.14 13.50 0.01
C ALA A 151 -12.82 14.91 -0.54
N THR A 152 -11.54 15.27 -0.70
CA THR A 152 -11.04 16.45 -1.40
C THR A 152 -11.73 16.69 -2.74
N TYR A 153 -11.98 15.68 -3.57
CA TYR A 153 -12.71 15.90 -4.84
C TYR A 153 -14.19 16.21 -4.60
N GLY A 154 -14.83 15.53 -3.65
CA GLY A 154 -16.20 15.85 -3.23
C GLY A 154 -16.32 17.28 -2.71
N MET A 155 -15.34 17.72 -1.91
CA MET A 155 -15.28 19.08 -1.37
C MET A 155 -14.93 20.14 -2.43
N LEU A 156 -14.06 19.81 -3.38
CA LEU A 156 -13.74 20.67 -4.53
C LEU A 156 -14.99 20.90 -5.38
N LEU A 157 -15.70 19.82 -5.73
CA LEU A 157 -16.94 19.90 -6.51
C LEU A 157 -18.04 20.62 -5.75
N ALA A 158 -18.21 20.35 -4.45
CA ALA A 158 -19.15 21.07 -3.60
C ALA A 158 -18.79 22.57 -3.50
N GLY A 159 -17.51 22.90 -3.38
CA GLY A 159 -17.03 24.28 -3.37
C GLY A 159 -17.30 25.00 -4.69
N LEU A 160 -17.00 24.37 -5.83
CA LEU A 160 -17.29 24.90 -7.16
C LEU A 160 -18.79 25.11 -7.39
N ALA A 161 -19.62 24.16 -6.95
CA ALA A 161 -21.08 24.27 -7.04
C ALA A 161 -21.62 25.44 -6.21
N MET A 162 -21.09 25.64 -5.00
CA MET A 162 -21.47 26.76 -4.12
C MET A 162 -21.07 28.11 -4.73
N VAL A 163 -19.84 28.24 -5.25
CA VAL A 163 -19.39 29.46 -5.93
C VAL A 163 -20.26 29.77 -7.15
N GLY A 164 -20.60 28.75 -7.95
CA GLY A 164 -21.51 28.90 -9.09
C GLY A 164 -22.91 29.39 -8.67
N ALA A 165 -23.46 28.85 -7.58
CA ALA A 165 -24.75 29.29 -7.05
C ALA A 165 -24.73 30.76 -6.59
N LEU A 166 -23.68 31.18 -5.87
CA LEU A 166 -23.50 32.57 -5.41
C LEU A 166 -23.26 33.55 -6.56
N ALA A 167 -22.52 33.16 -7.60
CA ALA A 167 -22.31 33.99 -8.78
C ALA A 167 -23.62 34.22 -9.55
N ARG A 168 -24.51 33.22 -9.60
CA ARG A 168 -25.82 33.30 -10.27
C ARG A 168 -26.80 34.23 -9.57
N THR A 169 -26.73 34.36 -8.25
CA THR A 169 -27.59 35.29 -7.48
C THR A 169 -27.16 36.74 -7.61
N ARG A 170 -25.94 37.02 -8.09
CA ARG A 170 -25.39 38.38 -8.22
C ARG A 170 -25.59 38.99 -9.61
N THR A 171 -25.99 38.17 -10.59
CA THR A 171 -26.29 38.58 -11.98
C THR A 171 -27.79 38.69 -12.26
N ARG A 172 -28.64 38.50 -11.25
CA ARG A 172 -30.08 38.83 -11.26
C ARG A 172 -30.31 40.02 -10.35
#